data_AF-A0A5J4PGL5-F1
#
_entry.id   AF-A0A5J4PGL5-F1
#
_cell.length_a   1.000
_cell.length_b   1.000
_cell.length_c   1.000
_cell.angle_alpha   90.00
_cell.angle_beta   90.00
_cell.angle_gamma   90.00
#
_symmetry.space_group_name_H-M   'P 1'
#
loop_
_entity.id
_entity.type
_entity.pdbx_description
1 polymer ?
#
loop_
_entity_poly.entity_id
_entity_poly.type
_entity_poly.pdbx_seq_one_letter_code
_entity_poly.pdbx_strand_id
1 'polypeptide(L)'
;MFLFQKQQFVLSILKGINIPQVAAVIYSPDGETDVYMIVDGKQRFSALFGFVANKFRIPCGDDLFYFDELPEDVKEFLLRFEFQGQAAYSYPNKKISDAGLIQWFRLLNFAGTEQEKEHIELLKNKLQQ
;
A
#
# COMPACT_ATOMS: atom_id res chain seq x y z
N MET A 1 -8.84 6.07 -0.13
CA MET A 1 -9.24 5.54 -1.45
C MET A 1 -10.73 5.31 -1.50
N PHE A 2 -11.41 5.96 -2.43
CA PHE A 2 -12.84 5.72 -2.71
C PHE A 2 -13.05 4.35 -3.38
N LEU A 3 -14.28 3.81 -3.33
CA LEU A 3 -14.60 2.49 -3.89
C LEU A 3 -14.14 2.35 -5.35
N PHE A 4 -14.47 3.33 -6.19
CA PHE A 4 -14.07 3.34 -7.60
C PHE A 4 -12.56 3.18 -7.78
N GLN A 5 -11.75 3.91 -7.02
CA GLN A 5 -10.29 3.82 -7.08
C GLN A 5 -9.77 2.44 -6.65
N LYS A 6 -10.39 1.81 -5.64
CA LYS A 6 -10.04 0.44 -5.23
C LYS A 6 -10.35 -0.57 -6.33
N GLN A 7 -11.50 -0.43 -6.99
CA GLN A 7 -11.89 -1.28 -8.10
C GLN A 7 -10.92 -1.14 -9.28
N GLN A 8 -10.62 0.10 -9.70
CA GLN A 8 -9.67 0.34 -10.79
C GLN A 8 -8.26 -0.16 -10.47
N PHE A 9 -7.85 -0.10 -9.20
CA PHE A 9 -6.58 -0.65 -8.76
C PHE A 9 -6.50 -2.18 -8.97
N VAL A 10 -7.50 -2.94 -8.52
CA VAL A 10 -7.54 -4.39 -8.72
C VAL A 10 -7.60 -4.74 -10.21
N LEU A 11 -8.40 -4.02 -11.00
CA LEU A 11 -8.46 -4.21 -12.45
C LEU A 11 -7.12 -3.92 -13.14
N SER A 12 -6.34 -2.96 -12.63
CA SER A 12 -5.01 -2.66 -13.17
C SER A 12 -4.05 -3.83 -12.96
N ILE A 13 -4.11 -4.49 -11.79
CA ILE A 13 -3.35 -5.72 -11.52
C ILE A 13 -3.73 -6.82 -12.51
N LEU A 14 -5.03 -7.08 -12.67
CA LEU A 14 -5.54 -8.11 -13.60
C LEU A 14 -5.16 -7.84 -15.06
N LYS A 15 -5.06 -6.56 -15.45
CA LYS A 15 -4.64 -6.15 -16.80
C LYS A 15 -3.12 -6.16 -17.00
N GLY A 16 -2.33 -6.51 -15.98
CA GLY A 16 -0.87 -6.46 -16.04
C GLY A 16 -0.32 -5.04 -16.18
N ILE A 17 -1.08 -4.02 -15.76
CA ILE A 17 -0.60 -2.64 -15.77
C ILE A 17 0.46 -2.50 -14.67
N ASN A 18 1.55 -1.82 -15.00
CA ASN A 18 2.61 -1.57 -14.03
C ASN A 18 2.08 -0.76 -12.84
N ILE A 19 2.18 -1.35 -11.65
CA ILE A 19 1.73 -0.71 -10.42
C ILE A 19 2.90 0.09 -9.84
N PRO A 20 2.68 1.35 -9.39
CA PRO A 20 3.75 2.13 -8.77
C PRO A 20 4.37 1.38 -7.59
N GLN A 21 5.61 1.71 -7.24
CA GLN A 21 6.31 1.05 -6.15
C GLN A 21 5.70 1.37 -4.78
N VAL A 22 5.84 0.45 -3.83
CA VAL A 22 5.51 0.66 -2.40
C VAL A 22 6.78 0.88 -1.59
N ALA A 23 6.64 1.42 -0.39
CA ALA A 23 7.76 1.57 0.53
C ALA A 23 7.39 1.04 1.91
N ALA A 24 8.30 0.29 2.53
CA ALA A 24 8.10 -0.29 3.85
C ALA A 24 9.36 -0.18 4.70
N VAL A 25 9.18 -0.11 6.02
CA VAL A 25 10.22 -0.43 6.99
C VAL A 25 9.97 -1.83 7.51
N ILE A 26 11.01 -2.63 7.54
CA ILE A 26 11.00 -3.99 8.10
C ILE A 26 11.73 -3.94 9.42
N TYR A 27 11.10 -4.46 10.48
CA TYR A 27 11.74 -4.64 11.77
C TYR A 27 11.22 -5.90 12.45
N SER A 28 12.08 -6.55 13.22
CA SER A 28 11.72 -7.76 13.97
C SER A 28 11.71 -7.43 15.46
N PRO A 29 10.54 -7.25 16.11
CA PRO A 29 10.45 -6.86 17.51
C PRO A 29 10.92 -7.96 18.48
N ASP A 30 10.76 -9.23 18.08
CA ASP A 30 11.11 -10.45 18.83
C ASP A 30 12.30 -11.20 18.22
N GLY A 31 12.79 -10.78 17.04
CA GLY A 31 13.85 -11.46 16.29
C GLY A 31 13.38 -12.68 15.49
N GLU A 32 12.08 -13.00 15.53
CA GLU A 32 11.48 -14.16 14.86
C GLU A 32 10.44 -13.74 13.82
N THR A 33 9.74 -12.65 14.06
CA THR A 33 8.65 -12.16 13.22
C THR A 33 9.03 -10.84 12.59
N ASP A 34 9.03 -10.79 11.25
CA ASP A 34 9.21 -9.53 10.53
C ASP A 34 7.89 -8.74 10.48
N VAL A 35 7.95 -7.50 10.95
CA VAL A 35 6.85 -6.54 10.89
C VAL A 35 7.13 -5.55 9.76
N TYR A 36 6.19 -5.48 8.82
CA TYR A 36 6.24 -4.55 7.69
C TYR A 36 5.42 -3.31 8.00
N MET A 37 6.10 -2.22 8.35
CA MET A 37 5.49 -0.92 8.50
C MET A 37 5.46 -0.20 7.15
N ILE A 38 4.29 -0.19 6.51
CA ILE A 38 4.10 0.48 5.22
C ILE A 38 4.29 1.99 5.37
N VAL A 39 5.26 2.56 4.65
CA VAL A 39 5.54 3.99 4.55
C VAL A 39 4.69 4.60 3.44
N ASP A 40 4.72 4.00 2.25
CA ASP A 40 3.89 4.40 1.11
C ASP A 40 3.18 3.18 0.49
N GLY A 41 1.96 3.41 -0.01
CA GLY A 41 1.15 2.38 -0.66
C GLY A 41 0.09 1.72 0.21
N LYS A 42 -0.16 2.20 1.43
CA LYS A 42 -1.21 1.67 2.34
C LYS A 42 -2.56 1.50 1.66
N GLN A 43 -2.94 2.46 0.82
CA GLN A 43 -4.24 2.42 0.13
C GLN A 43 -4.32 1.30 -0.92
N ARG A 44 -3.19 0.94 -1.55
CA ARG A 44 -3.09 -0.14 -2.54
C ARG A 44 -3.18 -1.52 -1.87
N PHE A 45 -2.44 -1.71 -0.77
CA PHE A 45 -2.61 -2.90 0.08
C PHE A 45 -4.05 -3.05 0.56
N SER A 46 -4.66 -1.97 1.06
CA SER A 46 -6.05 -1.99 1.51
C SER A 46 -7.05 -2.33 0.40
N ALA A 47 -6.77 -1.91 -0.84
CA ALA A 47 -7.62 -2.25 -1.99
C ALA A 47 -7.54 -3.74 -2.32
N LEU A 48 -6.33 -4.30 -2.47
CA LEU A 48 -6.15 -5.72 -2.78
C LEU A 48 -6.68 -6.61 -1.66
N PHE A 49 -6.27 -6.38 -0.40
CA PHE A 49 -6.74 -7.17 0.73
C PHE A 49 -8.23 -7.01 0.98
N GLY A 50 -8.79 -5.82 0.71
CA GLY A 50 -10.22 -5.59 0.80
C GLY A 50 -10.98 -6.44 -0.22
N PHE A 51 -10.46 -6.56 -1.45
CA PHE A 51 -11.08 -7.38 -2.48
C PHE A 51 -10.98 -8.87 -2.17
N VAL A 52 -9.78 -9.36 -1.82
CA VAL A 52 -9.55 -10.77 -1.42
C VAL A 52 -10.42 -11.17 -0.22
N ALA A 53 -10.71 -10.23 0.69
CA ALA A 53 -11.62 -10.43 1.81
C ALA A 53 -13.12 -10.22 1.46
N ASN A 54 -13.48 -10.24 0.18
CA ASN A 54 -14.85 -10.05 -0.34
C ASN A 54 -15.57 -8.77 0.15
N LYS A 55 -14.84 -7.69 0.45
CA LYS A 55 -15.45 -6.45 0.98
C LYS A 55 -16.11 -5.58 -0.07
N PHE A 56 -15.79 -5.78 -1.35
CA PHE A 56 -16.38 -5.06 -2.47
C PHE A 56 -16.26 -5.87 -3.75
N ARG A 57 -17.05 -5.51 -4.77
CA ARG A 57 -17.04 -6.14 -6.09
C ARG A 57 -16.24 -5.32 -7.10
N ILE A 58 -15.66 -5.97 -8.10
CA ILE A 58 -15.02 -5.30 -9.25
C ILE A 58 -15.88 -5.48 -10.51
N PRO A 59 -15.91 -4.47 -11.41
CA PRO A 59 -16.61 -4.60 -12.67
C PRO A 59 -15.77 -5.34 -13.72
N CYS A 60 -16.37 -6.37 -14.34
CA CYS A 60 -15.79 -7.14 -15.43
C CYS A 60 -16.83 -7.23 -16.57
N GLY A 61 -16.72 -6.36 -17.56
CA GLY A 61 -17.78 -6.18 -18.54
C GLY A 61 -18.99 -5.49 -17.90
N ASP A 62 -20.17 -6.07 -18.08
CA ASP A 62 -21.44 -5.57 -17.51
C ASP A 62 -21.73 -6.15 -16.11
N ASP A 63 -20.94 -7.13 -15.68
CA ASP A 63 -21.14 -7.85 -14.43
C ASP A 63 -20.20 -7.37 -13.31
N LEU A 64 -20.59 -7.63 -12.07
CA LEU A 64 -19.86 -7.29 -10.85
C LEU A 64 -19.51 -8.57 -10.08
N PHE A 65 -18.22 -8.77 -9.79
CA PHE A 65 -17.74 -9.98 -9.12
C PHE A 65 -17.06 -9.66 -7.78
N TYR A 66 -17.39 -10.46 -6.76
CA TYR A 66 -16.56 -10.66 -5.57
C TYR A 66 -15.36 -11.54 -5.90
N PHE A 67 -14.39 -11.64 -4.98
CA PHE A 67 -13.19 -12.42 -5.20
C PHE A 67 -13.48 -13.93 -5.24
N ASP A 68 -14.38 -14.42 -4.39
CA ASP A 68 -14.79 -15.83 -4.37
C ASP A 68 -15.59 -16.28 -5.60
N GLU A 69 -16.20 -15.34 -6.31
CA GLU A 69 -16.91 -15.55 -7.58
C GLU A 69 -15.96 -15.64 -8.80
N LEU A 70 -14.66 -15.36 -8.62
CA LEU A 70 -13.69 -15.41 -9.72
C LEU A 70 -13.23 -16.86 -10.02
N PRO A 71 -12.83 -17.13 -11.28
CA PRO A 71 -12.11 -18.35 -11.64
C PRO A 71 -10.88 -18.60 -10.77
N GLU A 72 -10.55 -19.87 -10.53
CA GLU A 72 -9.47 -20.26 -9.60
C GLU A 72 -8.10 -19.74 -10.01
N ASP A 73 -7.78 -19.78 -11.30
CA ASP A 73 -6.54 -19.24 -11.87
C ASP A 73 -6.40 -17.73 -11.62
N VAL A 74 -7.49 -16.97 -11.72
CA VAL A 74 -7.51 -15.54 -11.42
C VAL A 74 -7.32 -15.28 -9.93
N LYS A 75 -7.94 -16.08 -9.06
CA LYS A 75 -7.76 -15.99 -7.61
C LYS A 75 -6.31 -16.28 -7.22
N GLU A 76 -5.73 -17.35 -7.76
CA GLU A 76 -4.32 -17.70 -7.53
C GLU A 76 -3.38 -16.59 -8.01
N PHE A 77 -3.64 -15.99 -9.17
CA PHE A 77 -2.87 -14.86 -9.68
C PHE A 77 -2.88 -13.67 -8.71
N LEU A 78 -4.05 -13.28 -8.21
CA LEU A 78 -4.18 -12.17 -7.26
C LEU A 78 -3.53 -12.47 -5.90
N LEU A 79 -3.61 -13.72 -5.42
CA LEU A 79 -2.99 -14.15 -4.16
C LEU A 79 -1.46 -14.19 -4.24
N ARG A 80 -0.92 -14.44 -5.42
CA ARG A 80 0.53 -14.42 -5.70
C ARG A 80 1.04 -13.06 -6.16
N PHE A 81 0.18 -12.04 -6.23
CA PHE A 81 0.61 -10.71 -6.66
C PHE A 81 1.59 -10.11 -5.64
N GLU A 82 2.78 -9.75 -6.13
CA GLU A 82 3.82 -9.14 -5.32
C GLU A 82 3.93 -7.64 -5.61
N PHE A 83 3.85 -6.83 -4.57
CA PHE A 83 4.14 -5.42 -4.67
C PHE A 83 5.63 -5.19 -4.86
N GLN A 84 6.00 -4.56 -5.97
CA GLN A 84 7.35 -4.05 -6.17
C GLN A 84 7.59 -2.85 -5.27
N GLY A 85 8.76 -2.76 -4.62
CA GLY A 85 8.98 -1.70 -3.66
C GLY A 85 10.39 -1.60 -3.09
N GLN A 86 10.53 -0.62 -2.21
CA GLN A 86 11.75 -0.36 -1.45
C GLN A 86 11.54 -0.71 0.02
N ALA A 87 12.54 -1.31 0.64
CA ALA A 87 12.54 -1.65 2.05
C ALA A 87 13.72 -1.00 2.77
N ALA A 88 13.46 -0.40 3.92
CA ALA A 88 14.48 -0.03 4.89
C ALA A 88 14.39 -0.95 6.11
N TYR A 89 15.53 -1.32 6.68
CA TYR A 89 15.57 -2.21 7.85
C TYR A 89 15.82 -1.39 9.12
N SER A 90 14.98 -1.59 10.13
CA SER A 90 15.11 -0.97 11.44
C SER A 90 15.48 -2.04 12.46
N TYR A 91 16.61 -1.85 13.12
CA TYR A 91 17.16 -2.82 14.08
C TYR A 91 17.03 -2.30 15.52
N PRO A 92 17.00 -3.16 16.56
CA PRO A 92 16.90 -2.71 17.94
C PRO A 92 17.97 -1.69 18.35
N ASN A 93 19.20 -1.86 17.86
CA ASN A 93 20.35 -0.98 18.06
C ASN A 93 20.46 0.15 17.03
N LYS A 94 19.63 0.16 15.99
CA LYS A 94 19.64 1.15 14.91
C LYS A 94 18.23 1.36 14.38
N LYS A 95 17.39 1.93 15.24
CA LYS A 95 16.01 2.26 14.89
C LYS A 95 15.97 3.43 13.93
N ILE A 96 15.09 3.35 12.93
CA ILE A 96 14.77 4.51 12.11
C ILE A 96 13.92 5.45 12.97
N SER A 97 14.33 6.71 13.10
CA SER A 97 13.58 7.70 13.87
C SER A 97 12.30 8.12 13.15
N ASP A 98 11.28 8.56 13.90
CA ASP A 98 10.04 9.09 13.34
C ASP A 98 10.29 10.24 12.37
N ALA A 99 11.25 11.12 12.68
CA ALA A 99 11.67 12.19 11.78
C ALA A 99 12.21 11.64 10.44
N GLY A 100 13.01 10.57 10.48
CA GLY A 100 13.51 9.89 9.28
C GLY A 100 12.40 9.23 8.46
N LEU A 101 11.41 8.61 9.12
CA LEU A 101 10.24 8.03 8.46
C LEU A 101 9.40 9.09 7.75
N ILE A 102 9.14 10.21 8.42
CA ILE A 102 8.40 11.35 7.86
C ILE A 102 9.14 11.95 6.68
N GLN A 103 10.47 12.10 6.77
CA GLN A 103 11.27 12.61 5.67
C GLN A 103 11.23 11.67 4.47
N TRP A 104 11.35 10.35 4.68
CA TRP A 104 11.26 9.38 3.59
C TRP A 104 9.87 9.38 2.95
N PHE A 105 8.80 9.39 3.76
CA PHE A 105 7.43 9.53 3.28
C PHE A 105 7.26 10.79 2.41
N ARG A 106 7.80 11.93 2.86
CA ARG A 106 7.75 13.18 2.08
C ARG A 106 8.51 13.06 0.76
N LEU A 107 9.71 12.48 0.75
CA LEU A 107 10.50 12.30 -0.47
C LEU A 107 9.75 11.45 -1.51
N LEU A 108 9.15 10.33 -1.07
CA LEU A 108 8.37 9.44 -1.95
C LEU A 108 7.17 10.16 -2.57
N ASN A 109 6.44 10.95 -1.78
CA ASN A 109 5.27 11.69 -2.28
C ASN A 109 5.66 12.93 -3.09
N PHE A 110 6.72 13.64 -2.72
CA PHE A 110 7.18 14.84 -3.42
C PHE A 110 7.77 14.52 -4.81
N ALA A 111 8.49 13.41 -4.94
CA ALA A 111 8.95 12.92 -6.24
C ALA A 111 7.81 12.35 -7.12
N GLY A 112 6.65 12.04 -6.51
CA GLY A 112 5.51 11.39 -7.15
C GLY A 112 4.46 12.36 -7.72
N THR A 113 4.04 13.39 -6.97
CA THR A 113 3.16 14.53 -7.36
C THR A 113 2.99 15.39 -6.09
N GLU A 114 3.07 16.74 -6.16
CA GLU A 114 2.88 17.61 -4.98
C GLU A 114 1.55 17.31 -4.24
N GLN A 115 1.61 16.86 -3.00
CA GLN A 115 0.44 16.76 -2.12
C GLN A 115 0.02 18.16 -1.63
N GLU A 116 -1.29 18.37 -1.46
CA GLU A 116 -1.87 19.64 -0.99
C GLU A 116 -1.20 20.12 0.30
N LYS A 117 -0.84 21.41 0.30
CA LYS A 117 -0.10 22.09 1.38
C LYS A 117 -0.71 21.89 2.77
N GLU A 118 -2.02 21.70 2.85
CA GLU A 118 -2.77 21.52 4.10
C GLU A 118 -2.37 20.24 4.86
N HIS A 119 -2.10 19.13 4.16
CA HIS A 119 -1.68 17.88 4.80
C HIS A 119 -0.26 17.99 5.39
N ILE A 120 0.62 18.75 4.74
CA ILE A 120 1.99 19.00 5.19
C ILE A 120 2.00 19.86 6.46
N GLU A 121 1.17 20.90 6.51
CA GLU A 121 1.03 21.76 7.70
C GLU A 121 0.46 20.99 8.90
N LEU A 122 -0.50 20.09 8.67
CA LEU A 122 -1.07 19.25 9.72
C LEU A 122 -0.03 18.30 10.36
N LEU A 123 0.93 17.81 9.57
CA LEU A 123 2.05 17.00 10.07
C LEU A 123 3.10 17.85 10.80
N LYS A 124 3.38 19.08 10.34
CA LYS A 124 4.33 19.99 11.03
C LYS A 124 3.85 20.35 12.43
N ASN A 125 2.56 20.63 12.60
CA ASN A 125 1.98 21.02 13.89
C ASN A 125 2.02 19.88 14.93
N LYS A 126 2.01 18.62 14.49
CA LYS A 126 2.15 17.45 15.38
C LYS A 126 3.58 17.20 15.88
N LEU A 127 4.58 17.86 15.30
CA LEU A 127 5.99 17.75 15.70
C LEU A 127 6.42 18.87 16.68
N GLN A 128 5.55 19.84 16.93
CA GLN A 128 5.81 21.00 17.81
C GLN A 128 5.07 20.91 19.17
N GLN A 129 4.50 19.76 19.49
CA GLN A 129 3.92 19.43 20.80
C GLN A 129 4.72 18.27 21.40
#